data_AF-A0A6M0HS91-F1
#
_entry.id   AF-A0A6M0HS91-F1
#
_cell.length_a   1.000
_cell.length_b   1.000
_cell.length_c   1.000
_cell.angle_alpha   90.00
_cell.angle_beta   90.00
_cell.angle_gamma   90.00
#
_symmetry.space_group_name_H-M   'P 1'
#
loop_
_entity.id
_entity.type
_entity.pdbx_description
1 polymer ?
#
loop_
_entity_poly.entity_id
_entity_poly.type
_entity_poly.pdbx_seq_one_letter_code
_entity_poly.pdbx_strand_id
1 'polypeptide(L)'
;MIPCAILPKLAKLLPLLASDNDGEVVATARAIQRTLSAAGSDFHALAKALTEDTPTVVAHRNFGEDFNFADAFRKSGPTSRDPDNPDARTRKLGLPIWGVQKLESWASVSTFCLSQNWDTPKRFGGKFLTRPEINRLREIERGRGWPTNAEAAWIETVIARLHQARDAMRTEGRRS
;
A
#
# COMPACT_ATOMS: atom_id res chain seq x y z
N MET A 1 11.83 -2.40 18.00
CA MET A 1 11.10 -3.21 17.00
C MET A 1 10.31 -4.25 17.78
N ILE A 2 8.98 -4.32 17.62
CA ILE A 2 8.18 -5.34 18.32
C ILE A 2 8.25 -6.67 17.57
N PRO A 3 8.62 -7.78 18.23
CA PRO A 3 8.61 -9.10 17.59
C PRO A 3 7.19 -9.56 17.24
N CYS A 4 7.00 -10.12 16.05
CA CYS A 4 5.68 -10.61 15.59
C CYS A 4 5.04 -11.64 16.54
N ALA A 5 5.85 -12.41 17.27
CA ALA A 5 5.39 -13.45 18.18
C ALA A 5 4.52 -12.94 19.34
N ILE A 6 4.64 -11.66 19.75
CA ILE A 6 3.87 -11.10 20.87
C ILE A 6 2.68 -10.24 20.45
N LEU A 7 2.53 -9.94 19.16
CA LEU A 7 1.43 -9.12 18.64
C LEU A 7 0.03 -9.69 18.97
N PRO A 8 -0.25 -11.00 18.85
CA PRO A 8 -1.57 -11.53 19.19
C PRO A 8 -1.93 -11.37 20.67
N LYS A 9 -0.94 -11.33 21.56
CA LYS A 9 -1.15 -11.11 23.00
C LYS A 9 -1.45 -9.63 23.28
N LEU A 10 -0.67 -8.73 22.68
CA LEU A 10 -0.90 -7.29 22.81
C LEU A 10 -2.27 -6.87 22.27
N ALA A 11 -2.71 -7.44 21.14
CA ALA A 11 -4.02 -7.17 20.55
C ALA A 11 -5.20 -7.49 21.48
N LYS A 12 -5.03 -8.46 22.40
CA LYS A 12 -6.05 -8.82 23.40
C LYS A 12 -6.00 -7.92 24.64
N LEU A 13 -4.83 -7.42 25.01
CA LEU A 13 -4.64 -6.60 26.21
C LEU A 13 -4.97 -5.13 25.97
N LEU A 14 -4.68 -4.59 24.78
CA LEU A 14 -4.90 -3.18 24.48
C LEU A 14 -6.36 -2.72 24.69
N PRO A 15 -7.40 -3.47 24.27
CA PRO A 15 -8.78 -3.09 24.53
C PRO A 15 -9.15 -3.05 26.02
N LEU A 16 -8.52 -3.87 26.87
CA LEU A 16 -8.81 -3.92 28.32
C LEU A 16 -8.34 -2.66 29.06
N LEU A 17 -7.49 -1.83 28.44
CA LEU A 17 -7.16 -0.51 28.97
C LEU A 17 -8.35 0.46 28.94
N ALA A 18 -9.42 0.14 28.21
CA ALA A 18 -10.65 0.92 28.16
C ALA A 18 -11.69 0.46 29.21
N SER A 19 -11.32 -0.39 30.17
CA SER A 19 -12.21 -0.81 31.25
C SER A 19 -12.57 0.37 32.17
N ASP A 20 -13.81 0.39 32.66
CA ASP A 20 -14.30 1.37 33.66
C ASP A 20 -13.76 1.08 35.08
N ASN A 21 -13.02 0.00 35.27
CA ASN A 21 -12.42 -0.37 36.54
C ASN A 21 -10.92 -0.05 36.54
N ASP A 22 -10.53 0.96 37.31
CA ASP A 22 -9.13 1.38 37.48
C ASP A 22 -8.18 0.23 37.83
N GLY A 23 -8.64 -0.71 38.66
CA GLY A 23 -7.84 -1.89 39.04
C GLY A 23 -7.52 -2.79 37.86
N GLU A 24 -8.47 -2.94 36.93
CA GLU A 24 -8.30 -3.71 35.70
C GLU A 24 -7.39 -2.99 34.71
N VAL A 25 -7.52 -1.66 34.58
CA VAL A 25 -6.65 -0.84 33.73
C VAL A 25 -5.20 -0.95 34.19
N VAL A 26 -4.93 -0.78 35.49
CA VAL A 26 -3.57 -0.89 36.05
C VAL A 26 -3.02 -2.31 35.92
N ALA A 27 -3.83 -3.34 36.17
CA ALA A 27 -3.42 -4.73 36.00
C ALA A 27 -3.06 -5.04 34.53
N THR A 28 -3.85 -4.53 33.60
CA THR A 28 -3.65 -4.67 32.15
C THR A 28 -2.39 -3.94 31.70
N ALA A 29 -2.18 -2.69 32.14
CA ALA A 29 -0.97 -1.93 31.82
C ALA A 29 0.30 -2.67 32.28
N ARG A 30 0.28 -3.24 33.50
CA ARG A 30 1.38 -4.09 33.99
C ARG A 30 1.55 -5.38 33.19
N ALA A 31 0.46 -6.00 32.74
CA ALA A 31 0.53 -7.19 31.91
C ALA A 31 1.15 -6.90 30.53
N ILE A 32 0.82 -5.76 29.92
CA ILE A 32 1.45 -5.28 28.68
C ILE A 32 2.93 -5.05 28.91
N GLN A 33 3.30 -4.35 29.99
CA GLN A 33 4.70 -4.11 30.35
C GLN A 33 5.49 -5.42 30.44
N ARG A 34 4.99 -6.42 31.20
CA ARG A 34 5.66 -7.72 31.32
C ARG A 34 5.80 -8.44 29.98
N THR A 35 4.78 -8.36 29.13
CA THR A 35 4.79 -8.99 27.79
C THR A 35 5.84 -8.36 26.89
N LEU A 36 5.97 -7.04 26.91
CA LEU A 36 7.00 -6.31 26.17
C LEU A 36 8.40 -6.61 26.71
N SER A 37 8.58 -6.57 28.03
CA SER A 37 9.87 -6.84 28.66
C SER A 37 10.36 -8.26 28.42
N ALA A 38 9.47 -9.26 28.43
CA ALA A 38 9.81 -10.64 28.09
C ALA A 38 10.33 -10.80 26.64
N ALA A 39 10.00 -9.86 25.76
CA ALA A 39 10.45 -9.81 24.38
C ALA A 39 11.57 -8.78 24.13
N GLY A 40 12.19 -8.24 25.20
CA GLY A 40 13.26 -7.24 25.09
C GLY A 40 12.80 -5.89 24.51
N SER A 41 11.52 -5.55 24.65
CA SER A 41 10.91 -4.30 24.18
C SER A 41 10.27 -3.52 25.33
N ASP A 42 9.87 -2.27 25.06
CA ASP A 42 9.23 -1.38 26.01
C ASP A 42 8.05 -0.61 25.39
N PHE A 43 7.41 0.26 26.18
CA PHE A 43 6.29 1.09 25.72
C PHE A 43 6.71 2.10 24.64
N HIS A 44 7.96 2.56 24.63
CA HIS A 44 8.45 3.44 23.57
C HIS A 44 8.52 2.71 22.23
N ALA A 45 8.99 1.46 22.22
CA ALA A 45 8.99 0.60 21.05
C ALA A 45 7.56 0.30 20.56
N LEU A 46 6.60 0.15 21.48
CA LEU A 46 5.18 0.00 21.15
C LEU A 46 4.57 1.27 20.54
N ALA A 47 4.79 2.42 21.16
CA ALA A 47 4.33 3.70 20.63
C ALA A 47 4.92 3.94 19.23
N LYS A 48 6.23 3.72 19.06
CA LYS A 48 6.91 3.83 17.78
C LYS A 48 6.27 2.92 16.72
N ALA A 49 5.98 1.66 17.04
CA ALA A 49 5.35 0.71 16.13
C ALA A 49 3.90 1.09 15.75
N LEU A 50 3.17 1.80 16.63
CA LEU A 50 1.82 2.30 16.33
C LEU A 50 1.85 3.57 15.48
N THR A 51 2.91 4.38 15.60
CA THR A 51 3.08 5.63 14.84
C THR A 51 3.85 5.43 13.53
N GLU A 52 4.62 4.35 13.40
CA GLU A 52 5.26 3.97 12.14
C GLU A 52 4.17 3.47 11.18
N ASP A 53 3.73 4.39 10.33
CA ASP A 53 2.81 4.17 9.21
C ASP A 53 3.44 3.14 8.27
N THR A 54 3.29 1.86 8.58
CA THR A 54 3.78 0.77 7.75
C THR A 54 2.64 0.42 6.80
N PRO A 55 2.66 0.89 5.54
CA PRO A 55 1.61 0.57 4.60
C PRO A 55 1.51 -0.95 4.46
N THR A 56 0.33 -1.50 4.74
CA THR A 56 0.09 -2.93 4.60
C THR A 56 -0.05 -3.23 3.12
N VAL A 57 0.93 -3.92 2.54
CA VAL A 57 0.88 -4.36 1.14
C VAL A 57 -0.14 -5.48 1.03
N VAL A 58 -1.27 -5.20 0.39
CA VAL A 58 -2.28 -6.22 0.13
C VAL A 58 -1.90 -6.92 -1.16
N ALA A 59 -1.27 -8.08 -1.04
CA ALA A 59 -1.11 -8.99 -2.16
C ALA A 59 -2.50 -9.54 -2.51
N HIS A 60 -3.18 -8.94 -3.49
CA HIS A 60 -4.33 -9.61 -4.10
C HIS A 60 -3.84 -10.87 -4.77
N ARG A 61 -4.20 -12.02 -4.19
CA ARG A 61 -4.13 -13.33 -4.82
C ARG A 61 -4.95 -13.26 -6.10
N ASN A 62 -4.29 -13.10 -7.25
CA ASN A 62 -4.73 -13.56 -8.58
C ASN A 62 -3.62 -13.35 -9.62
N PHE A 63 -2.38 -13.66 -9.25
CA PHE A 63 -1.36 -14.01 -10.23
C PHE A 63 -1.19 -15.52 -10.13
N GLY A 64 -1.15 -16.21 -11.28
CA GLY A 64 -0.81 -17.63 -11.34
C GLY A 64 0.41 -17.91 -10.46
N GLU A 65 0.46 -19.11 -9.89
CA GLU A 65 1.27 -19.53 -8.72
C GLU A 65 2.78 -19.19 -8.75
N ASP A 66 3.29 -18.56 -9.80
CA ASP A 66 4.71 -18.39 -10.11
C ASP A 66 5.30 -16.98 -9.89
N PHE A 67 4.49 -15.92 -9.72
CA PHE A 67 5.03 -14.55 -9.60
C PHE A 67 5.01 -13.99 -8.16
N ASN A 68 6.16 -14.06 -7.48
CA ASN A 68 6.33 -13.52 -6.14
C ASN A 68 6.88 -12.07 -6.17
N PHE A 69 6.03 -11.08 -5.86
CA PHE A 69 6.40 -9.66 -5.83
C PHE A 69 7.51 -9.32 -4.84
N ALA A 70 7.51 -9.94 -3.66
CA ALA A 70 8.56 -9.73 -2.67
C ALA A 70 9.91 -10.27 -3.19
N ASP A 71 9.88 -11.35 -3.96
CA ASP A 71 11.08 -11.93 -4.56
C ASP A 71 11.57 -11.13 -5.77
N ALA A 72 10.65 -10.64 -6.62
CA ALA A 72 10.95 -9.71 -7.71
C ALA A 72 11.58 -8.40 -7.20
N PHE A 73 11.09 -7.86 -6.07
CA PHE A 73 11.68 -6.71 -5.38
C PHE A 73 13.08 -7.00 -4.86
N ARG A 74 13.29 -8.15 -4.19
CA ARG A 74 14.64 -8.54 -3.73
C ARG A 74 15.61 -8.72 -4.89
N LYS A 75 15.14 -9.25 -6.02
CA LYS A 75 15.92 -9.46 -7.25
C LYS A 75 16.11 -8.19 -8.06
N SER A 76 15.33 -7.13 -7.82
CA SER A 76 15.40 -5.88 -8.58
C SER A 76 16.47 -4.90 -8.10
N GLY A 77 17.46 -5.39 -7.33
CA GLY A 77 18.54 -4.62 -6.69
C GLY A 77 19.06 -3.43 -7.49
N PRO A 78 19.58 -2.39 -6.81
CA PRO A 78 19.79 -1.05 -7.37
C PRO A 78 20.53 -1.14 -8.72
N THR A 79 19.81 -0.75 -9.77
CA THR A 79 20.28 -0.83 -11.16
C THR A 79 21.24 0.32 -11.49
N SER A 80 21.28 1.36 -10.65
CA SER A 80 22.09 2.55 -10.78
C SER A 80 22.85 2.83 -9.48
N ARG A 81 24.04 3.43 -9.61
CA ARG A 81 24.86 3.92 -8.49
C ARG A 81 24.12 5.00 -7.69
N ASP A 82 23.19 5.69 -8.36
CA ASP A 82 22.22 6.61 -7.78
C ASP A 82 20.82 5.97 -7.76
N PRO A 83 20.25 5.67 -6.58
CA PRO A 83 18.94 5.04 -6.46
C PRO A 83 17.76 5.95 -6.82
N ASP A 84 17.97 7.26 -6.90
CA ASP A 84 16.92 8.24 -7.24
C ASP A 84 16.90 8.59 -8.74
N ASN A 85 17.78 7.96 -9.53
CA ASN A 85 17.80 8.09 -10.98
C ASN A 85 16.42 7.70 -11.58
N PRO A 86 15.84 8.50 -12.50
CA PRO A 86 14.54 8.21 -13.14
C PRO A 86 14.48 6.85 -13.83
N ASP A 87 15.59 6.38 -14.39
CA ASP A 87 15.69 5.09 -15.09
C ASP A 87 15.99 3.92 -14.15
N ALA A 88 16.32 4.20 -12.89
CA ALA A 88 16.49 3.14 -11.89
C ALA A 88 15.16 2.51 -11.55
N ARG A 89 15.18 1.21 -11.24
CA ARG A 89 14.00 0.49 -10.76
C ARG A 89 13.48 1.09 -9.46
N THR A 90 12.18 1.30 -9.40
CA THR A 90 11.57 1.92 -8.22
C THR A 90 11.72 1.04 -6.99
N ARG A 91 12.00 1.67 -5.85
CA ARG A 91 12.01 0.98 -4.54
C ARG A 91 10.62 0.86 -3.92
N LYS A 92 9.60 1.47 -4.54
CA LYS A 92 8.21 1.36 -4.08
C LYS A 92 7.66 -0.02 -4.43
N LEU A 93 6.95 -0.66 -3.49
CA LEU A 93 6.32 -1.96 -3.70
C LEU A 93 5.00 -1.88 -4.50
N GLY A 94 4.50 -0.66 -4.71
CA GLY A 94 3.20 -0.39 -5.28
C GLY A 94 2.75 1.03 -4.95
N LEU A 95 1.45 1.29 -5.13
CA LEU A 95 0.85 2.59 -4.83
C LEU A 95 -0.49 2.44 -4.11
N PRO A 96 -0.87 3.43 -3.28
CA PRO A 96 -2.22 3.50 -2.76
C PRO A 96 -3.20 3.83 -3.89
N ILE A 97 -4.19 2.98 -4.09
CA ILE A 97 -5.33 3.23 -5.00
C ILE A 97 -6.55 3.70 -4.20
N TRP A 98 -6.69 3.21 -2.96
CA TRP A 98 -7.88 3.40 -2.13
C TRP A 98 -7.48 3.97 -0.78
N GLY A 99 -7.37 5.31 -0.70
CA GLY A 99 -6.89 5.98 0.51
C GLY A 99 -5.41 5.70 0.81
N VAL A 100 -4.88 6.30 1.88
CA VAL A 100 -3.43 6.28 2.17
C VAL A 100 -2.92 4.97 2.80
N GLN A 101 -3.79 4.17 3.42
CA GLN A 101 -3.38 3.06 4.29
C GLN A 101 -3.12 1.74 3.56
N LYS A 102 -3.66 1.57 2.34
CA LYS A 102 -3.63 0.31 1.60
C LYS A 102 -2.76 0.43 0.36
N LEU A 103 -1.55 -0.14 0.42
CA LEU A 103 -0.68 -0.22 -0.75
C LEU A 103 -1.11 -1.39 -1.62
N GLU A 104 -1.43 -1.08 -2.87
CA GLU A 104 -1.76 -2.07 -3.89
C GLU A 104 -0.51 -2.35 -4.72
N SER A 105 -0.31 -3.61 -5.11
CA SER A 105 0.84 -4.01 -5.92
C SER A 105 0.87 -3.26 -7.26
N TRP A 106 2.04 -3.11 -7.87
CA TRP A 106 2.16 -2.47 -9.20
C TRP A 106 1.26 -3.08 -10.27
N ALA A 107 1.03 -4.39 -10.22
CA ALA A 107 0.16 -5.06 -11.15
C ALA A 107 -1.32 -4.77 -10.85
N SER A 108 -1.72 -4.78 -9.57
CA SER A 108 -3.06 -4.35 -9.13
C SER A 108 -3.34 -2.90 -9.50
N VAL A 109 -2.35 -2.02 -9.34
CA VAL A 109 -2.39 -0.62 -9.78
C VAL A 109 -2.59 -0.53 -11.29
N SER A 110 -1.86 -1.32 -12.06
CA SER A 110 -1.98 -1.31 -13.52
C SER A 110 -3.35 -1.81 -14.00
N THR A 111 -3.85 -2.91 -13.43
CA THR A 111 -5.20 -3.43 -13.70
C THR A 111 -6.27 -2.39 -13.36
N PHE A 112 -6.14 -1.72 -12.22
CA PHE A 112 -7.02 -0.63 -11.84
C PHE A 112 -7.00 0.52 -12.86
N CYS A 113 -5.82 1.01 -13.23
CA CYS A 113 -5.69 2.09 -14.22
C CYS A 113 -6.33 1.72 -15.56
N LEU A 114 -6.12 0.48 -16.03
CA LEU A 114 -6.69 -0.03 -17.27
C LEU A 114 -8.22 -0.13 -17.21
N SER A 115 -8.78 -0.71 -16.15
CA SER A 115 -10.23 -0.80 -15.95
C SER A 115 -10.86 0.58 -15.87
N GLN A 116 -10.39 1.45 -14.97
CA GLN A 116 -11.00 2.75 -14.76
C GLN A 116 -10.88 3.68 -15.97
N ASN A 117 -9.77 3.63 -16.70
CA ASN A 117 -9.63 4.38 -17.95
C ASN A 117 -10.68 3.95 -18.98
N TRP A 118 -11.09 2.68 -18.98
CA TRP A 118 -12.11 2.16 -19.89
C TRP A 118 -13.54 2.47 -19.41
N ASP A 119 -13.80 2.27 -18.13
CA ASP A 119 -15.12 2.43 -17.51
C ASP A 119 -15.54 3.89 -17.40
N THR A 120 -14.57 4.81 -17.27
CA THR A 120 -14.86 6.24 -17.18
C THR A 120 -15.15 6.83 -18.56
N PRO A 121 -16.33 7.45 -18.77
CA PRO A 121 -16.65 8.11 -20.04
C PRO A 121 -15.70 9.27 -20.37
N LYS A 122 -15.45 9.50 -21.67
CA LYS A 122 -14.59 10.61 -22.16
C LYS A 122 -15.01 11.99 -21.64
N ARG A 123 -16.33 12.24 -21.52
CA ARG A 123 -16.87 13.53 -21.05
C ARG A 123 -16.43 13.90 -19.63
N PHE A 124 -16.08 12.91 -18.81
CA PHE A 124 -15.57 13.12 -17.45
C PHE A 124 -14.05 13.06 -17.36
N GLY A 125 -13.34 12.98 -18.49
CA GLY A 125 -11.88 12.86 -18.50
C GLY A 125 -11.34 11.43 -18.50
N GLY A 126 -12.18 10.42 -18.75
CA GLY A 126 -11.74 9.04 -19.00
C GLY A 126 -11.18 8.81 -20.41
N LYS A 127 -10.69 7.59 -20.68
CA LYS A 127 -10.11 7.17 -21.97
C LYS A 127 -9.00 8.12 -22.48
N PHE A 128 -8.17 8.63 -21.58
CA PHE A 128 -7.09 9.57 -21.90
C PHE A 128 -5.75 8.88 -22.17
N LEU A 129 -5.59 7.63 -21.77
CA LEU A 129 -4.36 6.87 -21.99
C LEU A 129 -4.16 6.57 -23.48
N THR A 130 -2.94 6.82 -23.95
CA THR A 130 -2.48 6.49 -25.31
C THR A 130 -2.20 5.00 -25.46
N ARG A 131 -2.04 4.53 -26.70
CA ARG A 131 -1.75 3.11 -26.96
C ARG A 131 -0.42 2.62 -26.36
N PRO A 132 0.69 3.38 -26.44
CA PRO A 132 1.95 2.99 -25.78
C PRO A 132 1.80 2.88 -24.26
N GLU A 133 1.11 3.84 -23.64
CA GLU A 133 0.83 3.85 -22.20
C GLU A 133 0.00 2.63 -21.76
N ILE A 134 -1.04 2.28 -22.52
CA ILE A 134 -1.85 1.08 -22.29
C ILE A 134 -0.98 -0.18 -22.40
N ASN A 135 -0.12 -0.26 -23.41
CA ASN A 135 0.77 -1.40 -23.58
C ASN A 135 1.73 -1.52 -22.40
N ARG A 136 2.28 -0.40 -21.92
CA ARG A 136 3.18 -0.40 -20.78
C ARG A 136 2.51 -0.85 -19.49
N LEU A 137 1.30 -0.36 -19.20
CA LEU A 137 0.52 -0.83 -18.06
C LEU A 137 0.21 -2.33 -18.16
N ARG A 138 -0.05 -2.86 -19.36
CA ARG A 138 -0.26 -4.30 -19.57
C ARG A 138 0.99 -5.13 -19.34
N GLU A 139 2.18 -4.60 -19.61
CA GLU A 139 3.44 -5.29 -19.29
C GLU A 139 3.63 -5.40 -17.79
N ILE A 140 3.41 -4.31 -17.06
CA ILE A 140 3.50 -4.24 -15.59
C ILE A 140 2.42 -5.15 -14.96
N GLU A 141 1.19 -5.09 -15.46
CA GLU A 141 0.09 -5.97 -15.07
C GLU A 141 0.47 -7.44 -15.20
N ARG A 142 1.14 -7.83 -16.30
CA ARG A 142 1.56 -9.23 -16.52
C ARG A 142 2.83 -9.62 -15.75
N GLY A 143 3.35 -8.74 -14.89
CA GLY A 143 4.61 -8.95 -14.17
C GLY A 143 5.86 -8.95 -15.06
N ARG A 144 5.76 -8.50 -16.32
CA ARG A 144 6.86 -8.46 -17.29
C ARG A 144 7.71 -7.19 -17.14
N GLY A 145 8.18 -6.95 -15.92
CA GLY A 145 9.09 -5.83 -15.62
C GLY A 145 8.67 -5.07 -14.38
N TRP A 146 9.66 -4.78 -13.52
CA TRP A 146 9.49 -3.87 -12.39
C TRP A 146 9.54 -2.42 -12.90
N PRO A 147 8.63 -1.52 -12.46
CA PRO A 147 8.63 -0.14 -12.94
C PRO A 147 9.92 0.61 -12.58
N THR A 148 10.31 1.56 -13.42
CA THR A 148 11.33 2.56 -13.06
C THR A 148 10.75 3.64 -12.14
N ASN A 149 11.62 4.49 -11.57
CA ASN A 149 11.19 5.65 -10.79
C ASN A 149 10.33 6.62 -11.63
N ALA A 150 10.72 6.86 -12.88
CA ALA A 150 9.96 7.68 -13.81
C ALA A 150 8.59 7.08 -14.12
N GLU A 151 8.52 5.76 -14.32
CA GLU A 151 7.26 5.06 -14.56
C GLU A 151 6.37 5.06 -13.32
N ALA A 152 6.95 4.86 -12.13
CA ALA A 152 6.21 4.97 -10.87
C ALA A 152 5.57 6.35 -10.69
N ALA A 153 6.34 7.42 -10.91
CA ALA A 153 5.84 8.79 -10.86
C ALA A 153 4.77 9.05 -11.93
N TRP A 154 4.97 8.56 -13.15
CA TRP A 154 3.96 8.65 -14.20
C TRP A 154 2.66 7.93 -13.82
N ILE A 155 2.73 6.71 -13.29
CA ILE A 155 1.54 5.97 -12.85
C ILE A 155 0.80 6.73 -11.73
N GLU A 156 1.49 7.39 -10.81
CA GLU A 156 0.85 8.26 -9.81
C GLU A 156 0.02 9.36 -10.46
N THR A 157 0.55 10.01 -11.50
CA THR A 157 -0.22 11.03 -12.25
C THR A 157 -1.45 10.46 -12.95
N VAL A 158 -1.36 9.23 -13.47
CA VAL A 158 -2.49 8.52 -14.09
C VAL A 158 -3.59 8.27 -13.05
N ILE A 159 -3.22 7.77 -11.87
CA ILE A 159 -4.15 7.51 -10.76
C ILE A 159 -4.85 8.81 -10.32
N ALA A 160 -4.08 9.88 -10.12
CA ALA A 160 -4.62 11.17 -9.71
C ALA A 160 -5.67 11.69 -10.71
N ARG A 161 -5.40 11.57 -12.01
CA ARG A 161 -6.34 11.97 -13.07
C ARG A 161 -7.60 11.09 -13.10
N LEU A 162 -7.46 9.79 -12.86
CA LEU A 162 -8.62 8.88 -12.76
C LEU A 162 -9.50 9.20 -11.55
N HIS A 163 -8.91 9.56 -10.41
CA HIS A 163 -9.68 10.03 -9.25
C HIS A 163 -10.45 11.31 -9.56
N GLN A 164 -9.80 12.31 -10.18
CA GLN A 164 -10.47 13.54 -10.62
C GLN A 164 -11.65 13.25 -11.55
N ALA A 165 -11.47 12.36 -12.53
CA ALA A 165 -12.50 11.99 -13.48
C ALA A 165 -13.70 11.31 -12.80
N ARG A 166 -13.43 10.43 -11.83
CA ARG A 166 -14.46 9.75 -11.04
C ARG A 166 -15.22 10.69 -10.13
N ASP A 167 -14.54 11.66 -9.52
CA ASP A 167 -15.19 12.66 -8.68
C ASP A 167 -16.05 13.62 -9.50
N ALA A 168 -15.60 14.02 -10.71
CA ALA A 168 -16.43 14.76 -11.65
C ALA A 168 -17.74 14.01 -11.98
N MET A 169 -17.66 12.71 -12.28
CA MET A 169 -18.83 11.86 -12.54
C MET A 169 -19.79 11.80 -11.34
N ARG A 170 -19.27 11.68 -10.11
CA ARG A 170 -20.09 11.68 -8.89
C ARG A 170 -20.79 13.00 -8.64
N THR A 171 -20.13 14.12 -8.94
CA THR A 171 -20.73 15.45 -8.75
C THR A 171 -21.87 15.72 -9.73
N GLU A 172 -21.77 15.26 -10.98
CA GLU A 172 -22.85 15.40 -11.97
C GLU A 172 -24.05 14.50 -11.63
N GLY A 173 -23.80 13.26 -11.19
CA GLY A 173 -24.87 12.35 -10.76
C GLY A 173 -25.65 12.80 -9.51
N ARG A 174 -25.11 13.74 -8.72
CA ARG A 174 -25.83 14.38 -7.60
C ARG A 174 -26.65 15.62 -8.02
N ARG A 175 -26.42 16.14 -9.23
CA ARG A 175 -27.11 17.31 -9.77
C ARG A 175 -28.29 16.94 -10.67
N SER A 176 -28.43 15.66 -11.04
CA SER A 176 -29.55 15.09 -11.79
C SER A 176 -30.56 14.46 -10.84
#